data_AF-A0A954MRS2-F1
#
_entry.id   AF-A0A954MRS2-F1
#
_cell.length_a   1.000
_cell.length_b   1.000
_cell.length_c   1.000
_cell.angle_alpha   90.00
_cell.angle_beta   90.00
_cell.angle_gamma   90.00
#
_symmetry.space_group_name_H-M   'P 1'
#
loop_
_entity.id
_entity.type
_entity.pdbx_description
1 polymer ?
#
loop_
_entity_poly.entity_id
_entity_poly.type
_entity_poly.pdbx_seq_one_letter_code
_entity_poly.pdbx_strand_id
1 'polypeptide(L)' 'MIQKIGFFLQFAALAGLPVVSYCDLMFRIHFLSMPIAILIAVSLFGIGTLLRQLK' A
#
# COMPACT_ATOMS: atom_id res chain seq x y z
N MET A 1 -10.52 -1.26 19.00
CA MET A 1 -10.89 -0.80 17.65
C MET A 1 -9.68 -0.46 16.77
N ILE A 2 -8.69 0.28 17.26
CA ILE A 2 -7.50 0.73 16.51
C ILE A 2 -6.69 -0.42 15.86
N GLN A 3 -6.56 -1.59 16.52
CA GLN A 3 -5.90 -2.76 15.94
C GLN A 3 -6.58 -3.31 14.67
N LYS A 4 -7.91 -3.24 14.58
CA LYS A 4 -8.66 -3.70 13.39
C LYS A 4 -8.40 -2.77 12.20
N ILE A 5 -8.24 -1.47 12.46
CA ILE A 5 -7.92 -0.44 11.46
C ILE A 5 -6.49 -0.64 10.93
N GLY A 6 -5.51 -0.89 11.82
CA GLY A 6 -4.14 -1.18 11.40
C GLY A 6 -3.99 -2.48 10.60
N PHE A 7 -4.84 -3.48 10.82
CA PHE A 7 -4.90 -4.68 9.97
C PHE A 7 -5.55 -4.41 8.62
N PHE A 8 -6.67 -3.68 8.61
CA PHE A 8 -7.37 -3.30 7.38
C PHE A 8 -6.47 -2.48 6.45
N LEU A 9 -5.69 -1.53 6.99
CA LEU A 9 -4.79 -0.69 6.21
C LEU A 9 -3.65 -1.48 5.58
N GLN A 10 -3.11 -2.49 6.28
CA GLN A 10 -2.08 -3.38 5.73
C GLN A 10 -2.65 -4.32 4.66
N PHE A 11 -3.86 -4.83 4.86
CA PHE A 11 -4.54 -5.65 3.86
C PHE A 11 -4.87 -4.85 2.61
N ALA A 12 -5.31 -3.59 2.77
CA ALA A 12 -5.54 -2.68 1.66
C ALA A 12 -4.24 -2.35 0.90
N ALA A 13 -3.12 -2.17 1.60
CA ALA A 13 -1.82 -1.96 0.96
C ALA A 13 -1.34 -3.21 0.18
N LEU A 14 -1.51 -4.39 0.76
CA LEU A 14 -1.18 -5.69 0.12
C LEU A 14 -2.05 -5.98 -1.10
N ALA A 15 -3.35 -5.66 -1.04
CA ALA A 15 -4.28 -5.82 -2.15
C ALA A 15 -4.15 -4.71 -3.20
N GLY A 16 -3.74 -3.50 -2.80
CA GLY A 16 -3.53 -2.36 -3.69
C GLY A 16 -2.32 -2.54 -4.61
N LEU A 17 -1.23 -3.13 -4.11
CA LEU A 17 -0.02 -3.41 -4.90
C LEU A 17 -0.28 -4.17 -6.23
N PRO A 18 -0.97 -5.32 -6.25
CA PRO A 18 -1.27 -6.03 -7.49
C PRO A 18 -2.24 -5.28 -8.39
N VAL A 19 -3.18 -4.50 -7.84
CA VAL A 19 -4.09 -3.66 -8.65
C VAL A 19 -3.32 -2.55 -9.35
N VAL A 20 -2.43 -1.87 -8.65
CA VAL A 20 -1.59 -0.82 -9.24
C VAL A 20 -0.61 -1.40 -10.25
N SER A 21 -0.03 -2.57 -9.98
CA SER A 21 0.84 -3.27 -10.93
C SER A 21 0.07 -3.73 -12.18
N TYR A 22 -1.19 -4.13 -12.06
CA TYR A 22 -2.04 -4.48 -13.21
C TYR A 22 -2.39 -3.26 -14.06
N CYS A 23 -2.77 -2.14 -13.42
CA CYS A 23 -2.98 -0.88 -14.10
C CYS A 23 -1.71 -0.42 -14.83
N ASP A 24 -0.55 -0.53 -14.19
CA ASP A 24 0.71 -0.09 -14.79
C ASP A 24 1.09 -0.89 -16.04
N LEU A 25 0.91 -2.22 -15.99
CA LEU A 25 1.12 -3.11 -17.12
C LEU A 25 0.24 -2.73 -18.33
N MET A 26 -0.97 -2.25 -18.05
CA MET A 26 -1.97 -1.88 -19.05
C MET A 26 -1.71 -0.52 -19.70
N PHE A 27 -1.17 0.46 -18.96
CA PHE A 27 -0.92 1.83 -19.44
C PHE A 27 0.51 2.06 -19.97
N ARG A 28 1.44 1.09 -19.83
CA ARG A 28 2.84 1.16 -20.30
C ARG A 28 3.68 2.32 -19.71
N ILE A 29 3.27 2.92 -18.60
CA ILE A 29 4.01 4.02 -17.94
C ILE A 29 4.96 3.46 -16.86
N HIS A 30 5.67 2.37 -17.16
CA HIS A 30 6.39 1.54 -16.18
C HIS A 30 7.44 2.28 -15.33
N PHE A 31 8.07 3.33 -15.87
CA PHE A 31 9.28 3.87 -15.25
C PHE A 31 9.00 4.80 -14.06
N LEU A 32 7.83 5.45 -14.03
CA LEU A 32 7.50 6.47 -13.03
C LEU A 32 6.40 6.03 -12.07
N SER A 33 5.44 5.24 -12.54
CA SER A 33 4.29 4.75 -11.76
C SER A 33 4.69 3.71 -10.72
N MET A 34 5.58 2.75 -11.05
CA MET A 34 6.04 1.69 -10.15
C MET A 34 6.71 2.24 -8.88
N PRO A 35 7.72 3.12 -8.95
CA PRO A 35 8.36 3.63 -7.74
C PRO A 35 7.38 4.46 -6.88
N ILE A 36 6.48 5.22 -7.51
CA ILE A 36 5.45 5.99 -6.79
C ILE A 36 4.47 5.05 -6.09
N ALA A 37 4.03 3.99 -6.76
CA ALA A 37 3.14 2.99 -6.20
C ALA A 37 3.76 2.25 -5.01
N ILE A 38 5.02 1.87 -5.13
CA ILE A 38 5.79 1.22 -4.06
C ILE A 38 5.94 2.18 -2.87
N LEU A 39 6.28 3.46 -3.12
CA LEU A 39 6.38 4.49 -2.07
C LEU A 39 5.07 4.65 -1.31
N ILE A 40 3.94 4.72 -2.03
CA ILE A 40 2.60 4.85 -1.43
C ILE A 40 2.27 3.61 -0.60
N ALA A 41 2.50 2.41 -1.14
CA ALA A 41 2.22 1.15 -0.45
C ALA A 41 3.07 0.99 0.82
N VAL A 42 4.38 1.28 0.75
CA VAL A 42 5.29 1.24 1.90
C VAL A 42 4.90 2.26 2.96
N SER A 43 4.50 3.47 2.55
CA SER A 43 4.05 4.52 3.47
C SER A 43 2.77 4.12 4.21
N LEU A 44 1.76 3.62 3.47
CA LEU A 44 0.50 3.12 4.04
C LEU A 44 0.73 1.93 4.97
N PHE A 45 1.61 1.01 4.58
CA PHE A 45 1.98 -0.13 5.40
C PHE A 45 2.66 0.32 6.70
N GLY A 46 3.61 1.27 6.60
CA GLY A 46 4.31 1.89 7.71
C GLY A 46 3.37 2.57 8.71
N ILE A 47 2.45 3.38 8.22
CA ILE A 47 1.39 4.02 9.03
C ILE A 47 0.52 2.95 9.72
N GLY A 48 0.15 1.89 9.02
CA GLY A 48 -0.62 0.77 9.58
C GLY A 48 0.11 0.02 10.70
N THR A 49 1.44 -0.16 10.59
CA THR A 49 2.28 -0.70 11.67
C THR A 49 2.40 0.25 12.85
N LEU A 50 2.59 1.55 12.61
CA LEU A 50 2.72 2.58 13.64
C LEU A 50 1.44 2.69 14.48
N LEU A 51 0.28 2.73 13.82
CA LEU A 51 -1.04 2.68 14.47
C LEU A 51 -1.26 1.40 15.30
N ARG A 52 -0.58 0.30 14.97
CA ARG A 52 -0.64 -0.95 15.72
C ARG A 52 0.31 -0.96 16.92
N GLN A 53 1.46 -0.31 16.81
CA GLN A 53 2.49 -0.20 17.86
C GLN A 53 2.22 0.91 18.88
N LEU A 54 1.42 1.93 18.55
CA LEU A 54 0.99 3.00 19.49
C LEU A 54 0.06 2.51 20.62
N LYS A 55 -0.07 1.19 20.81
CA LYS A 55 -0.77 0.52 21.92
C LYS A 55 0.25 -0.18 22.79
#